data_AF-A0AAD6V4G0-F1
#
_entry.id   AF-A0AAD6V4G0-F1
#
_cell.length_a   1.000
_cell.length_b   1.000
_cell.length_c   1.000
_cell.angle_alpha   90.00
_cell.angle_beta   90.00
_cell.angle_gamma   90.00
#
_symmetry.space_group_name_H-M   'P 1'
#
loop_
_entity.id
_entity.type
_entity.pdbx_description
1 polymer ?
#
loop_
_entity_poly.entity_id
_entity_poly.type
_entity_poly.pdbx_seq_one_letter_code
_entity_poly.pdbx_strand_id
1 'polypeptide(L)'
;MPPKRKVNRDSDASPSDDSVSVSDGSDFEGRPHKKVARGAGKKAAAVKPKASAGPRLKKSIKPEWNRDGWSSEKLETEFASKCIERWCLLPPYNTRIPDAQWKEYYLERKALDEINTEHSDKSKKIVSEELGQDTFSILRDASSSVAATIYGASQLDEADKTRIARTLRGSLYFTELWGNDEEGGGDNPRTVNSKTRLYSPFGLGTSLELVYDFHWRQFRAGERFSDFVVGQRDIEECDSKDPRKCTAVVKDSRSREKPGEFSVKVFDMNNSKIKGTTAQRITDFEEQFFGSSGWLSPLKMFNFLCAAGTVLHYNEENRSTVKQAGTKFKFFQGESEGKELQKSEAELLLQLEKEEFGALGKDEEVCMPQRLLLLAKKDST
;
A
#
# COMPACT_ATOMS: atom_id res chain seq x y z
N MET A 1 -12.41 -24.85 55.60
CA MET A 1 -12.39 -23.44 56.04
C MET A 1 -11.09 -22.80 55.57
N PRO A 2 -11.11 -21.89 54.58
CA PRO A 2 -9.94 -21.13 54.18
C PRO A 2 -9.86 -19.80 54.98
N PRO A 3 -8.66 -19.31 55.34
CA PRO A 3 -8.53 -18.04 56.03
C PRO A 3 -8.59 -16.87 55.04
N LYS A 4 -9.45 -15.90 55.36
CA LYS A 4 -9.57 -14.58 54.71
C LYS A 4 -8.39 -13.68 55.13
N ARG A 5 -7.78 -12.98 54.17
CA ARG A 5 -7.00 -11.73 54.38
C ARG A 5 -7.23 -10.83 53.16
N LYS A 6 -8.05 -9.80 53.31
CA LYS A 6 -7.80 -8.43 53.83
C LYS A 6 -7.61 -7.47 52.65
N VAL A 7 -8.73 -6.87 52.28
CA VAL A 7 -8.86 -5.67 51.46
C VAL A 7 -8.42 -4.48 52.30
N ASN A 8 -7.50 -3.67 51.79
CA ASN A 8 -7.33 -2.28 52.23
C ASN A 8 -7.68 -1.37 51.05
N ARG A 9 -8.83 -0.72 51.18
CA ARG A 9 -9.12 0.60 50.59
C ARG A 9 -8.45 1.61 51.51
N ASP A 10 -7.79 2.61 50.95
CA ASP A 10 -7.84 3.96 51.48
C ASP A 10 -7.84 4.94 50.30
N SER A 11 -8.68 5.94 50.47
CA SER A 11 -9.01 7.04 49.61
C SER A 11 -8.02 8.20 49.78
N ASP A 12 -7.83 9.01 48.74
CA ASP A 12 -8.34 10.39 48.66
C ASP A 12 -7.41 11.34 47.90
N ALA A 13 -8.10 12.26 47.20
CA ALA A 13 -7.73 13.63 46.87
C ALA A 13 -6.69 13.90 45.76
N SER A 14 -7.23 14.29 44.60
CA SER A 14 -6.67 15.34 43.72
C SER A 14 -6.52 16.68 44.48
N PRO A 15 -5.69 17.64 44.03
CA PRO A 15 -6.18 18.58 43.01
C PRO A 15 -5.14 19.17 42.02
N SER A 16 -5.70 19.64 40.89
CA SER A 16 -5.45 20.86 40.10
C SER A 16 -4.08 21.20 39.47
N ASP A 17 -4.15 21.39 38.15
CA ASP A 17 -3.64 22.49 37.31
C ASP A 17 -2.30 23.16 37.66
N ASP A 18 -1.40 23.17 36.68
CA ASP A 18 -0.97 24.43 36.07
C ASP A 18 -0.22 24.23 34.75
N SER A 19 -0.69 24.96 33.74
CA SER A 19 -0.10 25.18 32.43
C SER A 19 1.02 26.21 32.48
N VAL A 20 2.21 25.94 31.94
CA VAL A 20 3.16 27.00 31.54
C VAL A 20 3.98 26.54 30.31
N SER A 21 3.84 27.31 29.23
CA SER A 21 4.67 27.39 28.02
C SER A 21 5.98 28.17 28.28
N VAL A 22 6.78 28.49 27.23
CA VAL A 22 7.98 29.38 27.17
C VAL A 22 9.30 28.59 27.08
N SER A 23 10.32 28.92 26.28
CA SER A 23 10.52 29.71 25.05
C SER A 23 11.99 29.50 24.63
N ASP A 24 12.32 29.94 23.42
CA ASP A 24 13.64 30.00 22.78
C ASP A 24 14.80 30.66 23.57
N GLY A 25 16.02 30.20 23.23
CA GLY A 25 17.09 31.09 22.78
C GLY A 25 18.12 31.56 23.82
N SER A 26 19.40 31.23 23.61
CA SER A 26 20.49 32.23 23.68
C SER A 26 21.82 31.69 23.16
N ASP A 27 22.36 32.45 22.21
CA ASP A 27 23.75 32.48 21.76
C ASP A 27 24.71 32.96 22.86
N PHE A 28 25.99 32.56 22.78
CA PHE A 28 27.06 33.30 23.43
C PHE A 28 28.32 33.36 22.55
N GLU A 29 28.56 34.55 21.98
CA GLU A 29 29.76 34.94 21.23
C GLU A 29 30.85 35.55 22.14
N GLY A 30 32.12 35.34 21.74
CA GLY A 30 33.25 36.30 21.84
C GLY A 30 34.06 36.29 23.13
N ARG A 31 35.38 36.54 23.20
CA ARG A 31 36.46 37.09 22.34
C ARG A 31 37.77 37.06 23.22
N PRO A 32 38.96 37.63 22.88
CA PRO A 32 39.63 37.91 21.59
C PRO A 32 41.18 37.67 21.50
N HIS A 33 41.66 37.68 20.24
CA HIS A 33 42.89 38.25 19.62
C HIS A 33 44.35 37.92 20.03
N LYS A 34 45.14 37.54 19.01
CA LYS A 34 46.40 38.24 18.65
C LYS A 34 46.73 38.15 17.15
N LYS A 35 47.10 39.29 16.53
CA LYS A 35 47.53 39.47 15.13
C LYS A 35 49.06 39.34 15.01
N VAL A 36 49.56 38.76 13.91
CA VAL A 36 50.83 39.15 13.25
C VAL A 36 50.68 38.98 11.73
N ALA A 37 51.36 39.83 10.96
CA ALA A 37 51.13 40.10 9.55
C ALA A 37 52.21 39.54 8.59
N ARG A 38 51.84 39.60 7.29
CA ARG A 38 52.65 39.74 6.04
C ARG A 38 53.15 38.48 5.31
N GLY A 39 52.72 38.39 4.05
CA GLY A 39 53.35 37.60 2.98
C GLY A 39 52.49 37.61 1.71
N ALA A 40 52.84 38.46 0.74
CA ALA A 40 52.17 38.55 -0.55
C ALA A 40 52.55 37.37 -1.46
N GLY A 41 51.56 36.64 -1.96
CA GLY A 41 51.74 35.56 -2.94
C GLY A 41 50.51 35.46 -3.84
N LYS A 42 50.72 35.61 -5.15
CA LYS A 42 49.71 35.53 -6.22
C LYS A 42 48.86 34.26 -6.07
N LYS A 43 47.55 34.40 -5.84
CA LYS A 43 46.59 33.30 -5.93
C LYS A 43 46.30 33.01 -7.40
N ALA A 44 46.81 31.89 -7.90
CA ALA A 44 46.25 31.25 -9.08
C ALA A 44 44.78 30.89 -8.78
N ALA A 45 43.87 31.25 -9.68
CA ALA A 45 42.48 30.86 -9.59
C ALA A 45 42.39 29.32 -9.68
N ALA A 46 42.13 28.67 -8.54
CA ALA A 46 41.79 27.26 -8.51
C ALA A 46 40.47 27.08 -9.24
N VAL A 47 40.53 26.52 -10.45
CA VAL A 47 39.36 26.06 -11.19
C VAL A 47 38.70 24.99 -10.32
N LYS A 48 37.54 25.33 -9.72
CA LYS A 48 36.69 24.35 -9.05
C LYS A 48 36.37 23.25 -10.07
N PRO A 49 36.66 21.97 -9.77
CA PRO A 49 36.24 20.89 -10.65
C PRO A 49 34.72 20.98 -10.82
N LYS A 50 34.25 21.04 -12.07
CA LYS A 50 32.82 20.88 -12.39
C LYS A 50 32.36 19.62 -11.68
N ALA A 51 31.39 19.76 -10.77
CA ALA A 51 30.71 18.61 -10.20
C ALA A 51 30.32 17.70 -11.36
N SER A 52 30.86 16.48 -11.38
CA SER A 52 30.47 15.47 -12.34
C SER A 52 28.96 15.33 -12.21
N ALA A 53 28.23 15.73 -13.26
CA ALA A 53 26.79 15.56 -13.28
C ALA A 53 26.51 14.10 -12.95
N GLY A 54 25.79 13.86 -11.86
CA GLY A 54 25.44 12.51 -11.43
C GLY A 54 24.73 11.75 -12.57
N PRO A 55 24.62 10.42 -12.46
CA PRO A 55 23.95 9.61 -13.47
C PRO A 55 22.56 10.20 -13.77
N ARG A 56 22.30 10.54 -15.05
CA ARG A 56 20.98 11.04 -15.45
C ARG A 56 19.95 9.94 -15.23
N LEU A 57 18.88 10.25 -14.49
CA LEU A 57 17.76 9.33 -14.32
C LEU A 57 17.11 9.04 -15.68
N LYS A 58 16.59 7.82 -15.84
CA LYS A 58 15.83 7.43 -17.03
C LYS A 58 14.55 8.26 -17.12
N LYS A 59 14.10 8.53 -18.34
CA LYS A 59 12.79 9.13 -18.59
C LYS A 59 11.73 8.03 -18.61
N SER A 60 10.57 8.36 -18.07
CA SER A 60 9.34 7.59 -18.21
C SER A 60 8.82 7.66 -19.66
N ILE A 61 8.05 6.65 -20.05
CA ILE A 61 7.41 6.52 -21.36
C ILE A 61 5.91 6.79 -21.17
N LYS A 62 5.27 7.52 -22.09
CA LYS A 62 3.83 7.71 -22.03
C LYS A 62 3.13 6.37 -22.28
N PRO A 63 2.15 5.96 -21.47
CA PRO A 63 1.49 4.68 -21.68
C PRO A 63 0.69 4.68 -23.00
N GLU A 64 0.70 3.52 -23.66
CA GLU A 64 -0.02 3.28 -24.91
C GLU A 64 -1.03 2.14 -24.68
N TRP A 65 -2.32 2.50 -24.69
CA TRP A 65 -3.44 1.57 -24.43
C TRP A 65 -4.23 1.21 -25.69
N ASN A 66 -3.60 1.31 -26.85
CA ASN A 66 -4.17 1.00 -28.17
C ASN A 66 -3.71 -0.38 -28.67
N ARG A 67 -4.03 -1.44 -27.92
CA ARG A 67 -3.73 -2.82 -28.31
C ARG A 67 -4.92 -3.48 -29.00
N ASP A 68 -4.63 -4.44 -29.88
CA ASP A 68 -5.67 -5.24 -30.51
C ASP A 68 -6.47 -6.04 -29.46
N GLY A 69 -7.80 -6.05 -29.60
CA GLY A 69 -8.72 -6.60 -28.61
C GLY A 69 -9.03 -5.68 -27.42
N TRP A 70 -8.55 -4.43 -27.41
CA TRP A 70 -8.91 -3.43 -26.40
C TRP A 70 -9.79 -2.33 -26.99
N SER A 71 -10.72 -1.83 -26.18
CA SER A 71 -11.63 -0.75 -26.54
C SER A 71 -11.57 0.39 -25.54
N SER A 72 -11.75 1.62 -26.03
CA SER A 72 -12.05 2.79 -25.19
C SER A 72 -13.54 2.89 -24.83
N GLU A 73 -14.40 2.21 -25.59
CA GLU A 73 -15.84 2.17 -25.36
C GLU A 73 -16.18 1.11 -24.32
N LYS A 74 -17.13 1.44 -23.43
CA LYS A 74 -17.60 0.52 -22.39
C LYS A 74 -18.17 -0.74 -23.03
N LEU A 75 -17.89 -1.89 -22.41
CA LEU A 75 -18.47 -3.16 -22.83
C LEU A 75 -19.96 -3.19 -22.46
N GLU A 76 -20.80 -3.57 -23.43
CA GLU A 76 -22.26 -3.58 -23.29
C GLU A 76 -22.82 -4.93 -22.81
N THR A 77 -21.97 -5.93 -22.62
CA THR A 77 -22.42 -7.22 -22.09
C THR A 77 -22.84 -7.09 -20.61
N GLU A 78 -23.77 -7.93 -20.17
CA GLU A 78 -24.49 -7.75 -18.91
C GLU A 78 -23.52 -7.65 -17.71
N PHE A 79 -22.60 -8.60 -17.58
CA PHE A 79 -21.71 -8.63 -16.42
C PHE A 79 -20.55 -7.66 -16.57
N ALA A 80 -20.01 -7.45 -17.77
CA ALA A 80 -18.96 -6.46 -17.99
C ALA A 80 -19.46 -5.05 -17.64
N SER A 81 -20.64 -4.65 -18.11
CA SER A 81 -21.27 -3.37 -17.78
C SER A 81 -21.49 -3.23 -16.27
N LYS A 82 -22.03 -4.25 -15.60
CA LYS A 82 -22.16 -4.27 -14.13
C LYS A 82 -20.83 -4.10 -13.41
N CYS A 83 -19.75 -4.71 -13.90
CA CYS A 83 -18.42 -4.56 -13.31
C CYS A 83 -17.90 -3.12 -13.47
N ILE A 84 -18.02 -2.58 -14.69
CA ILE A 84 -17.58 -1.22 -15.03
C ILE A 84 -18.28 -0.19 -14.14
N GLU A 85 -19.59 -0.30 -13.98
CA GLU A 85 -20.38 0.64 -13.19
C GLU A 85 -20.12 0.50 -11.69
N ARG A 86 -20.08 -0.74 -11.18
CA ARG A 86 -19.92 -0.98 -9.73
C ARG A 86 -18.54 -0.58 -9.22
N TRP A 87 -17.48 -0.89 -9.97
CA TRP A 87 -16.09 -0.65 -9.55
C TRP A 87 -15.39 0.47 -10.31
N CYS A 88 -16.13 1.26 -11.08
CA CYS A 88 -15.62 2.40 -11.86
C CYS A 88 -14.45 2.02 -12.78
N LEU A 89 -14.48 0.83 -13.39
CA LEU A 89 -13.39 0.36 -14.24
C LEU A 89 -13.18 1.34 -15.41
N LEU A 90 -11.92 1.65 -15.69
CA LEU A 90 -11.50 2.59 -16.71
C LEU A 90 -11.17 1.87 -18.03
N PRO A 91 -11.22 2.56 -19.18
CA PRO A 91 -10.61 2.04 -20.41
C PRO A 91 -9.08 1.97 -20.26
N PRO A 92 -8.40 1.03 -20.93
CA PRO A 92 -8.93 0.12 -21.93
C PRO A 92 -9.77 -1.02 -21.34
N TYR A 93 -10.80 -1.45 -22.09
CA TYR A 93 -11.60 -2.65 -21.80
C TYR A 93 -11.20 -3.76 -22.76
N ASN A 94 -10.90 -4.95 -22.23
CA ASN A 94 -10.54 -6.11 -23.02
C ASN A 94 -11.79 -6.78 -23.60
N THR A 95 -12.00 -6.62 -24.91
CA THR A 95 -13.19 -7.12 -25.64
C THR A 95 -13.15 -8.63 -25.88
N ARG A 96 -12.01 -9.29 -25.61
CA ARG A 96 -11.84 -10.74 -25.79
C ARG A 96 -12.32 -11.56 -24.60
N ILE A 97 -12.55 -10.93 -23.45
CA ILE A 97 -13.03 -11.59 -22.25
C ILE A 97 -14.52 -11.94 -22.43
N PRO A 98 -14.90 -13.23 -22.41
CA PRO A 98 -16.30 -13.63 -22.47
C PRO A 98 -17.07 -13.15 -21.23
N ASP A 99 -18.35 -12.81 -21.41
CA ASP A 99 -19.20 -12.31 -20.31
C ASP A 99 -19.36 -13.32 -19.16
N ALA A 100 -19.18 -14.61 -19.42
CA ALA A 100 -19.14 -15.63 -18.37
C ALA A 100 -17.94 -15.48 -17.41
N GLN A 101 -16.78 -15.02 -17.89
CA GLN A 101 -15.64 -14.71 -17.03
C GLN A 101 -15.88 -13.41 -16.26
N TRP A 102 -16.50 -12.39 -16.89
CA TRP A 102 -16.95 -11.19 -16.18
C TRP A 102 -17.96 -11.50 -15.07
N LYS A 103 -18.82 -12.50 -15.27
CA LYS A 103 -19.73 -12.98 -14.22
C LYS A 103 -18.98 -13.54 -13.02
N GLU A 104 -17.99 -14.40 -13.21
CA GLU A 104 -17.18 -14.94 -12.11
C GLU A 104 -16.40 -13.83 -11.40
N TYR A 105 -15.79 -12.92 -12.16
CA TYR A 105 -15.15 -11.72 -11.63
C TYR A 105 -16.09 -10.88 -10.76
N TYR A 106 -17.31 -10.64 -11.25
CA TYR A 106 -18.34 -9.90 -10.52
C TYR A 106 -18.70 -10.59 -9.21
N LEU A 107 -18.98 -11.89 -9.26
CA LEU A 107 -19.41 -12.66 -8.10
C LEU A 107 -18.30 -12.78 -7.05
N GLU A 108 -17.05 -12.99 -7.47
CA GLU A 108 -15.89 -13.02 -6.58
C GLU A 108 -15.68 -11.68 -5.87
N ARG A 109 -15.60 -10.56 -6.63
CA ARG A 109 -15.41 -9.24 -6.02
C ARG A 109 -16.57 -8.85 -5.11
N LYS A 110 -17.80 -9.23 -5.47
CA LYS A 110 -18.97 -9.03 -4.61
C LYS A 110 -18.85 -9.84 -3.31
N ALA A 111 -18.39 -11.08 -3.35
CA ALA A 111 -18.17 -11.87 -2.14
C ALA A 111 -17.03 -11.30 -1.28
N LEU A 112 -16.00 -10.72 -1.90
CA LEU A 112 -14.94 -9.98 -1.19
C LEU A 112 -15.43 -8.67 -0.60
N ASP A 113 -16.36 -7.96 -1.24
CA ASP A 113 -17.02 -6.77 -0.67
C ASP A 113 -17.61 -7.14 0.70
N GLU A 114 -18.38 -8.23 0.78
CA GLU A 114 -19.01 -8.68 2.04
C GLU A 114 -17.99 -9.07 3.12
N ILE A 115 -16.84 -9.63 2.74
CA ILE A 115 -15.73 -9.94 3.67
C ILE A 115 -15.07 -8.64 4.18
N ASN A 116 -14.99 -7.62 3.33
CA ASN A 116 -14.33 -6.33 3.62
C ASN A 116 -15.35 -5.26 4.05
N THR A 117 -16.49 -5.69 4.59
CA THR A 117 -17.48 -4.82 5.24
C THR A 117 -17.27 -4.84 6.75
N GLU A 118 -17.15 -3.66 7.33
CA GLU A 118 -17.02 -3.45 8.77
C GLU A 118 -18.23 -4.04 9.52
N HIS A 119 -17.99 -4.76 10.61
CA HIS A 119 -19.00 -5.45 11.43
C HIS A 119 -19.80 -6.57 10.76
N SER A 120 -19.55 -6.90 9.48
CA SER A 120 -20.17 -8.07 8.85
C SER A 120 -19.68 -9.37 9.51
N ASP A 121 -20.57 -10.35 9.70
CA ASP A 121 -20.18 -11.69 10.18
C ASP A 121 -19.11 -12.35 9.29
N LYS A 122 -19.08 -12.03 7.99
CA LYS A 122 -18.08 -12.56 7.05
C LYS A 122 -16.69 -11.97 7.26
N SER A 123 -16.60 -10.78 7.86
CA SER A 123 -15.34 -10.09 8.13
C SER A 123 -14.49 -10.71 9.23
N LYS A 124 -15.09 -11.54 10.11
CA LYS A 124 -14.39 -12.29 11.18
C LYS A 124 -13.20 -13.12 10.67
N LYS A 125 -13.17 -13.42 9.37
CA LYS A 125 -12.09 -14.15 8.67
C LYS A 125 -10.84 -13.31 8.40
N ILE A 126 -10.94 -11.99 8.45
CA ILE A 126 -9.85 -11.04 8.21
C ILE A 126 -9.65 -10.08 9.39
N VAL A 127 -10.52 -10.09 10.39
CA VAL A 127 -10.32 -9.32 11.62
C VAL A 127 -9.43 -10.10 12.57
N SER A 128 -8.24 -9.57 12.86
CA SER A 128 -7.29 -10.16 13.80
C SER A 128 -7.33 -9.42 15.14
N GLU A 129 -8.16 -9.88 16.07
CA GLU A 129 -8.30 -9.24 17.39
C GLU A 129 -6.96 -9.19 18.16
N GLU A 130 -6.14 -10.24 18.05
CA GLU A 130 -4.83 -10.34 18.70
C GLU A 130 -3.80 -9.34 18.17
N LEU A 131 -4.04 -8.74 17.00
CA LEU A 131 -3.15 -7.74 16.40
C LEU A 131 -3.27 -6.38 17.10
N GLY A 132 -4.38 -6.11 17.78
CA GLY A 132 -4.61 -4.85 18.50
C GLY A 132 -4.74 -3.62 17.60
N GLN A 133 -4.93 -3.79 16.29
CA GLN A 133 -5.00 -2.71 15.30
C GLN A 133 -6.25 -2.84 14.42
N ASP A 134 -6.78 -1.70 13.98
CA ASP A 134 -7.99 -1.65 13.18
C ASP A 134 -7.74 -2.11 11.73
N THR A 135 -8.32 -3.26 11.37
CA THR A 135 -8.16 -3.90 10.05
C THR A 135 -8.62 -2.99 8.90
N PHE A 136 -9.69 -2.23 9.09
CA PHE A 136 -10.28 -1.42 8.03
C PHE A 136 -9.55 -0.09 7.84
N SER A 137 -8.99 0.46 8.92
CA SER A 137 -8.04 1.58 8.91
C SER A 137 -6.77 1.19 8.16
N ILE A 138 -6.21 0.01 8.43
CA ILE A 138 -5.06 -0.52 7.70
C ILE A 138 -5.36 -0.61 6.20
N LEU A 139 -6.51 -1.19 5.83
CA LEU A 139 -6.93 -1.30 4.42
C LEU A 139 -7.08 0.07 3.75
N ARG A 140 -7.69 1.03 4.45
CA ARG A 140 -7.88 2.41 3.98
C ARG A 140 -6.54 3.11 3.75
N ASP A 141 -5.62 3.00 4.71
CA ASP A 141 -4.29 3.62 4.63
C ASP A 141 -3.46 2.99 3.51
N ALA A 142 -3.47 1.67 3.40
CA ALA A 142 -2.82 0.94 2.30
C ALA A 142 -3.36 1.37 0.94
N SER A 143 -4.68 1.43 0.80
CA SER A 143 -5.35 1.89 -0.43
C SER A 143 -4.99 3.34 -0.77
N SER A 144 -4.89 4.21 0.24
CA SER A 144 -4.43 5.58 0.04
C SER A 144 -2.96 5.66 -0.41
N SER A 145 -2.09 4.80 0.13
CA SER A 145 -0.68 4.71 -0.26
C SER A 145 -0.53 4.17 -1.69
N VAL A 146 -1.34 3.19 -2.09
CA VAL A 146 -1.42 2.69 -3.47
C VAL A 146 -1.74 3.84 -4.43
N ALA A 147 -2.79 4.61 -4.15
CA ALA A 147 -3.19 5.76 -4.95
C ALA A 147 -2.11 6.86 -5.00
N ALA A 148 -1.44 7.13 -3.88
CA ALA A 148 -0.37 8.13 -3.82
C ALA A 148 0.77 7.84 -4.81
N THR A 149 1.09 6.56 -5.04
CA THR A 149 2.11 6.21 -6.03
C THR A 149 1.74 6.66 -7.45
N ILE A 150 0.45 6.73 -7.80
CA ILE A 150 0.00 7.16 -9.13
C ILE A 150 -0.01 8.69 -9.27
N TYR A 151 -0.40 9.43 -8.23
CA TYR A 151 -0.35 10.90 -8.25
C TYR A 151 1.05 11.45 -8.57
N GLY A 152 2.11 10.75 -8.15
CA GLY A 152 3.49 11.14 -8.43
C GLY A 152 4.04 10.64 -9.77
N ALA A 153 3.23 10.05 -10.67
CA ALA A 153 3.68 9.62 -12.00
C ALA A 153 3.90 10.84 -12.92
N SER A 154 4.88 10.79 -13.82
CA SER A 154 5.29 11.98 -14.59
C SER A 154 4.79 12.06 -16.04
N GLN A 155 4.30 10.95 -16.63
CA GLN A 155 3.85 10.93 -18.04
C GLN A 155 2.33 10.97 -18.23
N LEU A 156 1.58 10.84 -17.15
CA LEU A 156 0.14 11.04 -17.16
C LEU A 156 -0.17 12.52 -16.95
N ASP A 157 -1.27 13.00 -17.53
CA ASP A 157 -1.83 14.28 -17.13
C ASP A 157 -2.54 14.16 -15.76
N GLU A 158 -2.87 15.30 -15.15
CA GLU A 158 -3.46 15.30 -13.80
C GLU A 158 -4.85 14.65 -13.76
N ALA A 159 -5.62 14.71 -14.84
CA ALA A 159 -6.94 14.09 -14.90
C ALA A 159 -6.82 12.56 -14.92
N ASP A 160 -5.95 12.02 -15.76
CA ASP A 160 -5.71 10.58 -15.85
C ASP A 160 -5.10 10.03 -14.55
N LYS A 161 -4.12 10.73 -13.96
CA LYS A 161 -3.58 10.34 -12.64
C LYS A 161 -4.67 10.25 -11.60
N THR A 162 -5.53 11.26 -11.54
CA THR A 162 -6.59 11.36 -10.54
C THR A 162 -7.60 10.23 -10.71
N ARG A 163 -8.06 9.99 -11.95
CA ARG A 163 -9.03 8.92 -12.24
C ARG A 163 -8.48 7.54 -11.92
N ILE A 164 -7.24 7.24 -12.34
CA ILE A 164 -6.60 5.95 -12.07
C ILE A 164 -6.39 5.75 -10.56
N ALA A 165 -5.85 6.77 -9.87
CA ALA A 165 -5.60 6.72 -8.45
C ALA A 165 -6.89 6.52 -7.64
N ARG A 166 -7.96 7.25 -7.95
CA ARG A 166 -9.27 7.13 -7.28
C ARG A 166 -9.90 5.75 -7.49
N THR A 167 -9.79 5.18 -8.69
CA THR A 167 -10.27 3.82 -8.98
C THR A 167 -9.48 2.76 -8.21
N LEU A 168 -8.16 2.93 -8.10
CA LEU A 168 -7.29 2.02 -7.34
C LEU A 168 -7.59 2.02 -5.84
N ARG A 169 -7.99 3.17 -5.24
CA ARG A 169 -8.35 3.23 -3.82
C ARG A 169 -9.43 2.20 -3.45
N GLY A 170 -10.37 1.96 -4.36
CA GLY A 170 -11.47 1.01 -4.16
C GLY A 170 -11.23 -0.38 -4.74
N SER A 171 -9.99 -0.71 -5.09
CA SER A 171 -9.65 -1.96 -5.78
C SER A 171 -8.84 -2.93 -4.92
N LEU A 172 -8.46 -2.54 -3.70
CA LEU A 172 -7.68 -3.37 -2.77
C LEU A 172 -8.61 -4.08 -1.77
N TYR A 173 -8.35 -5.37 -1.56
CA TYR A 173 -9.12 -6.22 -0.64
C TYR A 173 -8.18 -7.06 0.22
N PHE A 174 -8.55 -7.27 1.49
CA PHE A 174 -8.03 -8.41 2.25
C PHE A 174 -8.70 -9.69 1.79
N THR A 175 -7.87 -10.74 1.66
CA THR A 175 -8.29 -12.13 1.43
C THR A 175 -7.97 -12.99 2.65
N GLU A 176 -6.92 -12.64 3.40
CA GLU A 176 -6.55 -13.24 4.68
C GLU A 176 -5.82 -12.19 5.50
N LEU A 177 -6.07 -12.15 6.81
CA LEU A 177 -5.25 -11.38 7.74
C LEU A 177 -5.26 -12.10 9.09
N TRP A 178 -4.06 -12.33 9.60
CA TRP A 178 -3.83 -12.80 10.95
C TRP A 178 -2.57 -12.12 11.49
N GLY A 179 -2.57 -11.81 12.78
CA GLY A 179 -1.40 -11.27 13.44
C GLY A 179 -1.63 -11.18 14.93
N ASN A 180 -0.53 -11.08 15.67
CA ASN A 180 -0.57 -11.06 17.12
C ASN A 180 0.45 -10.10 17.72
N ASP A 181 0.07 -9.48 18.84
CA ASP A 181 0.89 -8.60 19.65
C ASP A 181 1.21 -9.27 21.00
N GLU A 182 1.88 -10.43 20.97
CA GLU A 182 2.26 -11.17 22.17
C GLU A 182 3.25 -10.44 23.09
N GLU A 183 3.92 -9.38 22.61
CA GLU A 183 4.80 -8.55 23.43
C GLU A 183 4.08 -7.33 24.04
N GLY A 184 2.75 -7.21 23.82
CA GLY A 184 1.84 -6.37 24.59
C GLY A 184 2.06 -4.86 24.42
N GLY A 185 2.58 -4.44 23.27
CA GLY A 185 3.06 -3.07 23.07
C GLY A 185 2.19 -2.20 22.16
N GLY A 186 1.26 -2.77 21.38
CA GLY A 186 0.45 -2.09 20.35
C GLY A 186 1.23 -1.50 19.18
N ASP A 187 2.53 -1.24 19.38
CA ASP A 187 3.39 -0.45 18.52
C ASP A 187 4.34 -1.30 17.66
N ASN A 188 4.40 -2.62 17.87
CA ASN A 188 5.20 -3.53 17.05
C ASN A 188 4.67 -4.97 17.15
N PRO A 189 3.82 -5.44 16.23
CA PRO A 189 3.27 -6.78 16.29
C PRO A 189 4.37 -7.82 16.24
N ARG A 190 4.17 -8.95 16.92
CA ARG A 190 5.09 -10.08 16.87
C ARG A 190 5.04 -10.77 15.52
N THR A 191 3.83 -11.01 15.02
CA THR A 191 3.61 -11.67 13.72
C THR A 191 2.52 -10.96 12.95
N VAL A 192 2.69 -10.86 11.64
CA VAL A 192 1.65 -10.47 10.70
C VAL A 192 1.75 -11.39 9.50
N ASN A 193 0.63 -12.03 9.15
CA ASN A 193 0.43 -12.77 7.93
C ASN A 193 -0.76 -12.15 7.20
N SER A 194 -0.50 -11.47 6.09
CA SER A 194 -1.50 -10.75 5.31
C SER A 194 -1.52 -11.26 3.89
N LYS A 195 -2.72 -11.50 3.35
CA LYS A 195 -2.94 -11.74 1.93
C LYS A 195 -3.92 -10.73 1.40
N THR A 196 -3.50 -9.95 0.41
CA THR A 196 -4.34 -8.98 -0.28
C THR A 196 -4.48 -9.30 -1.75
N ARG A 197 -5.57 -8.81 -2.34
CA ARG A 197 -5.76 -8.80 -3.79
C ARG A 197 -6.06 -7.38 -4.24
N LEU A 198 -5.29 -6.90 -5.21
CA LEU A 198 -5.50 -5.61 -5.87
C LEU A 198 -6.00 -5.87 -7.28
N TYR A 199 -7.20 -5.39 -7.61
CA TYR A 199 -7.74 -5.48 -8.96
C TYR A 199 -7.24 -4.32 -9.83
N SER A 200 -7.01 -4.59 -11.12
CA SER A 200 -6.66 -3.54 -12.08
C SER A 200 -7.73 -2.45 -12.09
N PRO A 201 -7.35 -1.16 -12.17
CA PRO A 201 -8.31 -0.07 -12.33
C PRO A 201 -8.93 -0.07 -13.74
N PHE A 202 -8.37 -0.86 -14.67
CA PHE A 202 -8.84 -0.96 -16.04
C PHE A 202 -9.74 -2.19 -16.25
N GLY A 203 -10.54 -2.17 -17.32
CA GLY A 203 -11.35 -3.30 -17.77
C GLY A 203 -10.55 -4.46 -18.38
N LEU A 204 -9.38 -4.79 -17.83
CA LEU A 204 -8.47 -5.80 -18.35
C LEU A 204 -8.71 -7.20 -17.76
N GLY A 205 -9.50 -7.30 -16.69
CA GLY A 205 -9.73 -8.56 -15.98
C GLY A 205 -8.54 -9.08 -15.18
N THR A 206 -7.49 -8.26 -14.98
CA THR A 206 -6.29 -8.67 -14.24
C THR A 206 -6.31 -8.20 -12.78
N SER A 207 -5.55 -8.91 -11.94
CA SER A 207 -5.33 -8.55 -10.54
C SER A 207 -3.93 -8.97 -10.09
N LEU A 208 -3.48 -8.41 -8.97
CA LEU A 208 -2.27 -8.83 -8.26
C LEU A 208 -2.68 -9.44 -6.94
N GLU A 209 -2.08 -10.57 -6.60
CA GLU A 209 -2.18 -11.19 -5.30
C GLU A 209 -0.88 -11.00 -4.54
N LEU A 210 -0.98 -10.52 -3.31
CA LEU A 210 0.17 -10.12 -2.52
C LEU A 210 0.12 -10.83 -1.17
N VAL A 211 1.22 -11.47 -0.79
CA VAL A 211 1.36 -12.23 0.45
C VAL A 211 2.51 -11.63 1.23
N TYR A 212 2.22 -11.14 2.42
CA TYR A 212 3.18 -10.53 3.32
C TYR A 212 3.21 -11.28 4.66
N ASP A 213 4.37 -11.83 4.95
CA ASP A 213 4.65 -12.47 6.23
C ASP A 213 5.73 -11.66 6.96
N PHE A 214 5.49 -11.36 8.22
CA PHE A 214 6.42 -10.68 9.10
C PHE A 214 6.43 -11.38 10.45
N HIS A 215 7.62 -11.60 10.99
CA HIS A 215 7.79 -12.09 12.34
C HIS A 215 9.02 -11.47 13.00
N TRP A 216 8.85 -11.10 14.27
CA TRP A 216 9.90 -10.58 15.11
C TRP A 216 9.75 -11.12 16.53
N ARG A 217 10.81 -11.76 17.04
CA ARG A 217 10.90 -12.22 18.42
C ARG A 217 12.30 -11.95 18.96
N GLN A 218 12.42 -11.22 20.07
CA GLN A 218 13.72 -10.84 20.62
C GLN A 218 14.28 -11.81 21.69
N PHE A 219 13.59 -12.91 22.03
CA PHE A 219 14.00 -13.76 23.15
C PHE A 219 15.14 -14.74 22.83
N ARG A 220 16.30 -14.56 23.51
CA ARG A 220 17.53 -15.39 23.56
C ARG A 220 18.31 -15.58 22.24
N ALA A 221 17.64 -15.82 21.13
CA ALA A 221 18.21 -15.83 19.79
C ALA A 221 17.19 -15.10 18.92
N GLY A 222 17.42 -13.81 18.65
CA GLY A 222 16.47 -12.98 17.93
C GLY A 222 16.04 -13.66 16.63
N GLU A 223 14.75 -13.98 16.52
CA GLU A 223 14.17 -14.58 15.33
C GLU A 223 13.46 -13.47 14.57
N ARG A 224 13.99 -13.17 13.38
CA ARG A 224 13.44 -12.14 12.51
C ARG A 224 13.27 -12.73 11.13
N PHE A 225 12.05 -12.71 10.61
CA PHE A 225 11.85 -12.94 9.19
C PHE A 225 10.81 -12.00 8.61
N SER A 226 10.95 -11.71 7.33
CA SER A 226 9.92 -11.01 6.60
C SER A 226 10.00 -11.33 5.13
N ASP A 227 8.92 -11.87 4.59
CA ASP A 227 8.80 -12.31 3.22
C ASP A 227 7.65 -11.55 2.56
N PHE A 228 7.88 -11.10 1.33
CA PHE A 228 6.87 -10.45 0.52
C PHE A 228 6.84 -11.04 -0.87
N VAL A 229 5.72 -11.66 -1.24
CA VAL A 229 5.51 -12.36 -2.51
C VAL A 229 4.36 -11.71 -3.27
N VAL A 230 4.53 -11.55 -4.57
CA VAL A 230 3.50 -11.02 -5.47
C VAL A 230 3.29 -12.00 -6.62
N GLY A 231 2.04 -12.33 -6.91
CA GLY A 231 1.63 -13.11 -8.08
C GLY A 231 0.70 -12.28 -8.97
N GLN A 232 0.84 -12.44 -10.29
CA GLN A 232 -0.20 -12.01 -11.22
C GLN A 232 -1.36 -13.01 -11.14
N ARG A 233 -2.57 -12.49 -11.35
CA ARG A 233 -3.76 -13.30 -11.52
C ARG A 233 -4.64 -12.79 -12.66
N ASP A 234 -5.05 -13.69 -13.53
CA ASP A 234 -5.93 -13.40 -14.66
C ASP A 234 -7.40 -13.72 -14.34
N ILE A 235 -8.33 -13.19 -15.15
CA ILE A 235 -9.76 -13.35 -14.92
C ILE A 235 -10.22 -14.81 -14.93
N GLU A 236 -9.50 -15.68 -15.63
CA GLU A 236 -9.82 -17.11 -15.72
C GLU A 236 -9.61 -17.84 -14.39
N GLU A 237 -8.82 -17.24 -13.49
CA GLU A 237 -8.56 -17.76 -12.15
C GLU A 237 -9.59 -17.30 -11.12
N CYS A 238 -10.55 -16.43 -11.49
CA CYS A 238 -11.67 -16.02 -10.64
C CYS A 238 -12.47 -17.24 -10.14
N ASP A 239 -12.68 -17.31 -8.83
CA ASP A 239 -13.40 -18.39 -8.17
C ASP A 239 -14.41 -17.79 -7.18
N SER A 240 -15.66 -17.65 -7.63
CA SER A 240 -16.74 -17.13 -6.79
C SER A 240 -17.09 -18.03 -5.59
N LYS A 241 -16.66 -19.30 -5.60
CA LYS A 241 -16.91 -20.25 -4.49
C LYS A 241 -15.84 -20.17 -3.42
N ASP A 242 -14.60 -19.87 -3.81
CA ASP A 242 -13.51 -19.58 -2.89
C ASP A 242 -12.83 -18.24 -3.22
N PRO A 243 -13.52 -17.11 -2.95
CA PRO A 243 -13.04 -15.78 -3.37
C PRO A 243 -11.73 -15.37 -2.71
N ARG A 244 -11.31 -16.05 -1.63
CA ARG A 244 -10.07 -15.78 -0.87
C ARG A 244 -8.90 -16.64 -1.32
N LYS A 245 -9.09 -17.59 -2.25
CA LYS A 245 -8.04 -18.46 -2.76
C LYS A 245 -6.91 -17.63 -3.34
N CYS A 246 -5.68 -17.87 -2.89
CA CYS A 246 -4.49 -17.20 -3.39
C CYS A 246 -3.59 -18.17 -4.15
N THR A 247 -3.18 -17.80 -5.36
CA THR A 247 -2.26 -18.52 -6.25
C THR A 247 -0.83 -17.96 -6.19
N ALA A 248 -0.60 -16.80 -5.56
CA ALA A 248 0.75 -16.24 -5.36
C ALA A 248 1.68 -17.13 -4.52
N VAL A 249 1.12 -18.01 -3.69
CA VAL A 249 1.85 -19.00 -2.90
C VAL A 249 1.22 -20.38 -3.05
N VAL A 250 2.05 -21.42 -3.01
CA VAL A 250 1.63 -22.82 -3.04
C VAL A 250 2.27 -23.59 -1.89
N LYS A 251 1.58 -24.61 -1.38
CA LYS A 251 2.14 -25.48 -0.33
C LYS A 251 3.05 -26.54 -0.95
N ASP A 252 4.25 -26.71 -0.37
CA ASP A 252 5.14 -27.81 -0.72
C ASP A 252 4.73 -29.13 -0.02
N SER A 253 5.47 -30.21 -0.28
CA SER A 253 5.25 -31.53 0.34
C SER A 253 5.30 -31.55 1.88
N ARG A 254 5.80 -30.47 2.50
CA ARG A 254 5.91 -30.29 3.96
C ARG A 254 4.93 -29.22 4.46
N SER A 255 3.93 -28.85 3.66
CA SER A 255 2.94 -27.82 3.96
C SER A 255 3.50 -26.41 4.17
N ARG A 256 4.73 -26.13 3.69
CA ARG A 256 5.31 -24.79 3.74
C ARG A 256 4.89 -24.00 2.51
N GLU A 257 4.56 -22.73 2.71
CA GLU A 257 4.26 -21.82 1.60
C GLU A 257 5.56 -21.47 0.86
N LYS A 258 5.50 -21.54 -0.47
CA LYS A 258 6.55 -21.09 -1.39
C LYS A 258 5.90 -20.27 -2.50
N PRO A 259 6.64 -19.38 -3.18
CA PRO A 259 6.11 -18.66 -4.33
C PRO A 259 5.51 -19.62 -5.38
N GLY A 260 4.38 -19.23 -5.96
CA GLY A 260 3.79 -19.88 -7.13
C GLY A 260 4.70 -19.78 -8.36
N GLU A 261 4.34 -20.50 -9.43
CA GLU A 261 5.16 -20.60 -10.66
C GLU A 261 5.44 -19.23 -11.30
N PHE A 262 4.44 -18.33 -11.27
CA PHE A 262 4.52 -16.98 -11.84
C PHE A 262 4.65 -15.88 -10.78
N SER A 263 5.06 -16.26 -9.57
CA SER A 263 5.13 -15.34 -8.44
C SER A 263 6.55 -14.88 -8.17
N VAL A 264 6.70 -13.62 -7.80
CA VAL A 264 7.97 -12.97 -7.49
C VAL A 264 8.03 -12.71 -5.99
N LYS A 265 9.05 -13.27 -5.35
CA LYS A 265 9.47 -12.86 -4.01
C LYS A 265 10.16 -11.50 -4.10
N VAL A 266 9.43 -10.43 -3.81
CA VAL A 266 9.86 -9.04 -3.94
C VAL A 266 10.99 -8.74 -2.97
N PHE A 267 10.85 -9.18 -1.72
CA PHE A 267 11.94 -9.27 -0.77
C PHE A 267 11.75 -10.46 0.17
N ASP A 268 12.86 -10.85 0.78
CA ASP A 268 12.96 -11.92 1.77
C ASP A 268 14.05 -11.52 2.75
N MET A 269 13.70 -11.56 4.03
CA MET A 269 14.61 -11.38 5.12
C MET A 269 14.58 -12.61 5.99
N ASN A 270 15.76 -13.17 6.23
CA ASN A 270 15.98 -14.17 7.26
C ASN A 270 17.12 -13.68 8.17
N ASN A 271 16.75 -13.31 9.38
CA ASN A 271 17.59 -12.64 10.36
C ASN A 271 18.20 -11.36 9.77
N SER A 272 19.54 -11.27 9.71
CA SER A 272 20.26 -10.11 9.16
C SER A 272 20.43 -10.15 7.64
N LYS A 273 20.03 -11.24 6.97
CA LYS A 273 20.23 -11.40 5.52
C LYS A 273 18.98 -10.96 4.78
N ILE A 274 19.12 -9.88 4.02
CA ILE A 274 18.04 -9.31 3.20
C ILE A 274 18.35 -9.58 1.73
N LYS A 275 17.40 -10.18 1.04
CA LYS A 275 17.40 -10.41 -0.41
C LYS A 275 16.23 -9.64 -1.01
N GLY A 276 16.46 -9.03 -2.17
CA GLY A 276 15.40 -8.35 -2.93
C GLY A 276 15.45 -8.77 -4.39
N THR A 277 14.32 -8.65 -5.09
CA THR A 277 14.18 -9.03 -6.51
C THR A 277 14.83 -8.04 -7.47
N THR A 278 14.86 -8.32 -8.77
CA THR A 278 15.43 -7.41 -9.79
C THR A 278 14.43 -6.34 -10.22
N ALA A 279 14.93 -5.25 -10.84
CA ALA A 279 14.05 -4.19 -11.37
C ALA A 279 13.10 -4.74 -12.43
N GLN A 280 13.61 -5.59 -13.33
CA GLN A 280 12.81 -6.23 -14.39
C GLN A 280 11.61 -6.97 -13.82
N ARG A 281 11.83 -7.85 -12.83
CA ARG A 281 10.77 -8.66 -12.22
C ARG A 281 9.68 -7.83 -11.53
N ILE A 282 10.00 -6.61 -11.07
CA ILE A 282 9.00 -5.71 -10.48
C ILE A 282 8.24 -4.97 -11.59
N THR A 283 8.94 -4.52 -12.63
CA THR A 283 8.32 -3.79 -13.75
C THR A 283 7.48 -4.70 -14.64
N ASP A 284 7.72 -6.02 -14.65
CA ASP A 284 6.88 -6.98 -15.39
C ASP A 284 5.41 -6.93 -14.91
N PHE A 285 5.17 -6.64 -13.63
CA PHE A 285 3.82 -6.45 -13.10
C PHE A 285 3.14 -5.18 -13.63
N GLU A 286 3.90 -4.16 -14.03
CA GLU A 286 3.33 -2.91 -14.55
C GLU A 286 2.54 -3.16 -15.83
N GLU A 287 3.13 -3.90 -16.78
CA GLU A 287 2.47 -4.22 -18.05
C GLU A 287 1.23 -5.10 -17.85
N GLN A 288 1.36 -6.12 -17.02
CA GLN A 288 0.28 -7.08 -16.77
C GLN A 288 -0.91 -6.42 -16.06
N PHE A 289 -0.62 -5.51 -15.14
CA PHE A 289 -1.64 -4.88 -14.31
C PHE A 289 -2.25 -3.63 -14.95
N PHE A 290 -1.43 -2.79 -15.60
CA PHE A 290 -1.87 -1.52 -16.21
C PHE A 290 -2.01 -1.58 -17.73
N GLY A 291 -1.67 -2.70 -18.37
CA GLY A 291 -1.70 -2.85 -19.82
C GLY A 291 -0.61 -2.09 -20.57
N SER A 292 0.32 -1.45 -19.86
CA SER A 292 1.43 -0.69 -20.42
C SER A 292 2.61 -0.67 -19.46
N SER A 293 3.83 -0.56 -19.98
CA SER A 293 5.07 -0.56 -19.20
C SER A 293 5.87 0.73 -19.36
N GLY A 294 6.73 1.02 -18.38
CA GLY A 294 7.74 2.06 -18.47
C GLY A 294 7.25 3.46 -18.14
N TRP A 295 6.01 3.61 -17.68
CA TRP A 295 5.47 4.90 -17.23
C TRP A 295 5.63 5.09 -15.72
N LEU A 296 5.82 3.99 -14.98
CA LEU A 296 6.21 3.93 -13.58
C LEU A 296 7.64 3.39 -13.46
N SER A 297 8.47 4.05 -12.66
CA SER A 297 9.81 3.52 -12.38
C SER A 297 9.79 2.25 -11.53
N PRO A 298 10.89 1.46 -11.54
CA PRO A 298 11.02 0.31 -10.64
C PRO A 298 10.84 0.67 -9.16
N LEU A 299 11.24 1.88 -8.72
CA LEU A 299 11.06 2.30 -7.34
C LEU A 299 9.59 2.61 -7.03
N LYS A 300 8.87 3.22 -7.99
CA LYS A 300 7.45 3.49 -7.85
C LYS A 300 6.63 2.20 -7.85
N MET A 301 6.93 1.25 -8.73
CA MET A 301 6.34 -0.08 -8.71
C MET A 301 6.66 -0.85 -7.42
N PHE A 302 7.89 -0.78 -6.92
CA PHE A 302 8.23 -1.39 -5.62
C PHE A 302 7.37 -0.81 -4.49
N ASN A 303 7.24 0.52 -4.40
CA ASN A 303 6.42 1.17 -3.39
C ASN A 303 4.93 0.85 -3.55
N PHE A 304 4.45 0.79 -4.79
CA PHE A 304 3.06 0.41 -5.12
C PHE A 304 2.75 -1.01 -4.64
N LEU A 305 3.63 -1.97 -4.93
CA LEU A 305 3.49 -3.35 -4.46
C LEU A 305 3.53 -3.43 -2.93
N CYS A 306 4.49 -2.78 -2.27
CA CYS A 306 4.57 -2.76 -0.81
C CYS A 306 3.28 -2.20 -0.18
N ALA A 307 2.75 -1.09 -0.71
CA ALA A 307 1.50 -0.50 -0.23
C ALA A 307 0.31 -1.46 -0.44
N ALA A 308 0.18 -2.05 -1.63
CA ALA A 308 -0.88 -3.02 -1.93
C ALA A 308 -0.77 -4.28 -1.07
N GLY A 309 0.44 -4.70 -0.73
CA GLY A 309 0.73 -5.82 0.16
C GLY A 309 0.62 -5.47 1.64
N THR A 310 0.19 -4.26 1.99
CA THR A 310 0.07 -3.75 3.37
C THR A 310 1.39 -3.74 4.16
N VAL A 311 2.54 -3.76 3.48
CA VAL A 311 3.85 -3.74 4.09
C VAL A 311 4.08 -2.38 4.77
N LEU A 312 4.48 -2.38 6.03
CA LEU A 312 4.65 -1.22 6.94
C LEU A 312 3.35 -0.52 7.36
N HIS A 313 2.21 -1.20 7.25
CA HIS A 313 0.92 -0.68 7.70
C HIS A 313 0.46 -1.23 9.06
N TYR A 314 1.26 -2.06 9.72
CA TYR A 314 0.92 -2.73 10.99
C TYR A 314 1.77 -2.24 12.17
N ASN A 315 2.32 -1.02 12.09
CA ASN A 315 3.34 -0.51 13.01
C ASN A 315 4.60 -1.40 13.14
N GLU A 316 4.81 -2.35 12.23
CA GLU A 316 5.89 -3.32 12.38
C GLU A 316 7.28 -2.70 12.21
N GLU A 317 8.25 -3.20 12.97
CA GLU A 317 9.64 -2.73 12.92
C GLU A 317 10.42 -3.30 11.71
N ASN A 318 9.89 -3.12 10.50
CA ASN A 318 10.46 -3.68 9.27
C ASN A 318 11.01 -2.62 8.29
N ARG A 319 11.01 -1.34 8.70
CA ARG A 319 11.38 -0.20 7.83
C ARG A 319 12.78 -0.32 7.23
N SER A 320 13.75 -0.79 8.01
CA SER A 320 15.15 -0.97 7.56
C SER A 320 15.25 -2.01 6.44
N THR A 321 14.55 -3.13 6.57
CA THR A 321 14.47 -4.22 5.58
C THR A 321 13.90 -3.72 4.27
N VAL A 322 12.72 -3.11 4.31
CA VAL A 322 12.02 -2.59 3.13
C VAL A 322 12.88 -1.53 2.43
N LYS A 323 13.48 -0.62 3.20
CA LYS A 323 14.42 0.39 2.68
C LYS A 323 15.59 -0.28 1.98
N GLN A 324 16.25 -1.26 2.61
CA GLN A 324 17.41 -1.96 2.04
C GLN A 324 17.05 -2.68 0.74
N ALA A 325 15.91 -3.39 0.71
CA ALA A 325 15.41 -4.08 -0.48
C ALA A 325 15.16 -3.10 -1.64
N GLY A 326 14.64 -1.90 -1.34
CA GLY A 326 14.32 -0.85 -2.31
C GLY A 326 15.50 0.02 -2.76
N THR A 327 16.62 0.08 -2.03
CA THR A 327 17.73 1.04 -2.28
C THR A 327 18.28 1.06 -3.71
N LYS A 328 18.26 -0.10 -4.37
CA LYS A 328 18.75 -0.28 -5.74
C LYS A 328 17.83 0.28 -6.82
N PHE A 329 16.54 0.47 -6.50
CA PHE A 329 15.59 1.07 -7.42
C PHE A 329 15.70 2.59 -7.37
N LYS A 330 15.38 3.24 -8.48
CA LYS A 330 15.41 4.70 -8.63
C LYS A 330 14.15 5.17 -9.34
N PHE A 331 13.71 6.37 -9.00
CA PHE A 331 12.66 7.06 -9.73
C PHE A 331 13.09 7.38 -11.17
N PHE A 332 12.11 7.49 -12.06
CA PHE A 332 12.28 8.15 -13.34
C PHE A 332 12.31 9.66 -13.15
N GLN A 333 12.81 10.37 -14.17
CA GLN A 333 12.86 11.82 -14.16
C GLN A 333 11.45 12.41 -13.97
N GLY A 334 11.32 13.33 -13.01
CA GLY A 334 10.08 14.06 -12.74
C GLY A 334 9.05 13.31 -11.90
N GLU A 335 9.30 12.05 -11.51
CA GLU A 335 8.43 11.35 -10.58
C GLU A 335 8.61 11.84 -9.14
N SER A 336 7.54 11.75 -8.35
CA SER A 336 7.53 12.04 -6.91
C SER A 336 6.82 10.94 -6.13
N GLU A 337 6.74 11.05 -4.80
CA GLU A 337 5.95 10.13 -3.97
C GLU A 337 4.43 10.41 -4.02
N GLY A 338 3.99 11.51 -4.65
CA GLY A 338 2.57 11.85 -4.82
C GLY A 338 1.80 12.19 -3.53
N LYS A 339 2.52 12.45 -2.42
CA LYS A 339 1.94 12.73 -1.10
C LYS A 339 1.12 14.03 -1.03
N GLU A 340 1.40 15.01 -1.89
CA GLU A 340 0.76 16.33 -1.85
C GLU A 340 -0.76 16.24 -2.07
N LEU A 341 -1.21 15.43 -3.04
CA LEU A 341 -2.62 15.23 -3.34
C LEU A 341 -3.33 14.30 -2.35
N GLN A 342 -2.58 13.52 -1.56
CA GLN A 342 -3.15 12.53 -0.66
C GLN A 342 -4.03 13.17 0.41
N LYS A 343 -3.60 14.32 0.95
CA LYS A 343 -4.32 15.02 2.03
C LYS A 343 -5.65 15.61 1.53
N SER A 344 -5.64 16.32 0.41
CA SER A 344 -6.85 16.91 -0.17
C SER A 344 -7.86 15.85 -0.59
N GLU A 345 -7.39 14.72 -1.13
CA GLU A 345 -8.26 13.59 -1.49
C GLU A 345 -8.87 12.90 -0.26
N ALA A 346 -8.12 12.82 0.85
CA ALA A 346 -8.64 12.28 2.10
C ALA A 346 -9.72 13.19 2.71
N GLU A 347 -9.51 14.50 2.71
CA GLU A 347 -10.51 15.48 3.16
C GLU A 347 -11.78 15.42 2.30
N LEU A 348 -11.63 15.35 0.98
CA LEU A 348 -12.75 15.21 0.06
C LEU A 348 -13.50 13.88 0.26
N LEU A 349 -12.79 12.76 0.44
CA LEU A 349 -13.42 11.48 0.71
C LEU A 349 -14.26 11.53 2.00
N LEU A 350 -13.74 12.11 3.07
CA LEU A 350 -14.48 12.27 4.32
C LEU A 350 -15.73 13.13 4.14
N GLN A 351 -15.69 14.14 3.28
CA GLN A 351 -16.88 14.92 2.91
C GLN A 351 -17.90 14.05 2.16
N LEU A 352 -17.47 13.29 1.16
CA LEU A 352 -18.36 12.42 0.38
C LEU A 352 -18.97 11.30 1.23
N GLU A 353 -18.21 10.71 2.14
CA GLU A 353 -18.74 9.72 3.09
C GLU A 353 -19.84 10.32 3.98
N LYS A 354 -19.69 11.58 4.41
CA LYS A 354 -20.72 12.29 5.19
C LYS A 354 -21.95 12.65 4.36
N GLU A 355 -21.77 12.98 3.08
CA GLU A 355 -22.86 13.32 2.16
C GLU A 355 -23.68 12.08 1.80
N GLU A 356 -23.01 10.97 1.47
CA GLU A 356 -23.67 9.73 1.03
C GLU A 356 -24.29 8.95 2.20
N PHE A 357 -23.58 8.86 3.33
CA PHE A 357 -23.97 7.99 4.46
C PHE A 357 -24.47 8.76 5.70
N GLY A 358 -24.43 10.10 5.68
CA GLY A 358 -24.83 10.95 6.78
C GLY A 358 -23.78 11.12 7.90
N ALA A 359 -24.09 11.95 8.89
CA ALA A 359 -23.17 12.29 10.00
C ALA A 359 -23.07 11.22 11.10
N LEU A 360 -23.94 10.20 11.08
CA LEU A 360 -24.04 9.13 12.07
C LEU A 360 -24.55 7.89 11.35
N GLY A 361 -23.79 6.79 11.42
CA GLY A 361 -24.00 5.55 10.69
C GLY A 361 -25.44 5.06 10.71
N LYS A 362 -26.15 5.26 9.60
CA LYS A 362 -27.23 4.34 9.26
C LYS A 362 -26.56 3.10 8.71
N ASP A 363 -27.01 1.97 9.23
CA ASP A 363 -26.56 0.58 9.04
C ASP A 363 -26.59 0.07 7.59
N GLU A 364 -26.22 0.88 6.60
CA GLU A 364 -25.83 0.32 5.31
C GLU A 364 -24.40 -0.19 5.46
N GLU A 365 -24.31 -1.52 5.54
CA GLU A 365 -23.12 -2.38 5.47
C GLU A 365 -22.31 -2.16 4.16
N VAL A 366 -21.93 -0.91 3.86
CA VAL A 366 -21.14 -0.57 2.68
C VAL A 366 -19.69 -0.97 2.92
N CYS A 367 -19.18 -1.83 2.06
CA CYS A 367 -17.81 -2.32 2.19
C CYS A 367 -16.79 -1.21 2.05
N MET A 368 -15.62 -1.39 2.69
CA MET A 368 -14.54 -0.41 2.65
C MET A 368 -14.13 -0.03 1.22
N PRO A 369 -13.92 -0.97 0.28
CA PRO A 369 -13.62 -0.64 -1.12
C PRO A 369 -14.69 0.24 -1.79
N GLN A 370 -15.98 0.02 -1.55
CA GLN A 370 -17.05 0.85 -2.12
C GLN A 370 -17.07 2.27 -1.56
N ARG A 371 -16.82 2.44 -0.26
CA ARG A 371 -16.65 3.77 0.35
C ARG A 371 -15.51 4.53 -0.33
N LEU A 372 -14.39 3.83 -0.56
CA LEU A 372 -13.21 4.41 -1.21
C LEU A 372 -13.44 4.78 -2.68
N LEU A 373 -14.39 4.14 -3.37
CA LEU A 373 -14.79 4.48 -4.75
C LEU A 373 -15.64 5.74 -4.87
N LEU A 374 -16.12 6.34 -3.78
CA LEU A 374 -16.91 7.58 -3.86
C LEU A 374 -16.17 8.69 -4.62
N LEU A 375 -14.85 8.78 -4.44
CA LEU A 375 -14.01 9.72 -5.19
C LEU A 375 -14.08 9.47 -6.70
N ALA A 376 -14.03 8.21 -7.14
CA ALA A 376 -14.07 7.85 -8.56
C ALA A 376 -15.47 8.07 -9.18
N LYS A 377 -16.53 7.83 -8.39
CA LYS A 377 -17.92 8.05 -8.83
C LYS A 377 -18.23 9.52 -9.06
N LYS A 378 -17.67 10.42 -8.25
CA LYS A 378 -17.84 11.88 -8.39
C LYS A 378 -17.42 12.40 -9.76
N ASP A 379 -16.38 11.83 -10.37
CA ASP A 379 -15.90 12.26 -11.69
C ASP A 379 -16.65 11.60 -12.85
N SER A 380 -17.52 10.61 -12.56
CA SER A 380 -18.27 9.85 -13.56
C SER A 380 -19.67 10.41 -13.82
N THR A 381 -20.11 11.37 -13.00
CA THR A 381 -21.33 12.18 -13.13
C THR A 381 -20.99 13.55 -13.67
#